data_AF-A0A2C9SXW8-F1
#
_entry.id   AF-A0A2C9SXW8-F1
#
_cell.length_a   1.000
_cell.length_b   1.000
_cell.length_c   1.000
_cell.angle_alpha   90.00
_cell.angle_beta   90.00
_cell.angle_gamma   90.00
#
_symmetry.space_group_name_H-M   'P 1'
#
loop_
_entity.id
_entity.type
_entity.pdbx_description
1 polymer ?
#
loop_
_entity_poly.entity_id
_entity_poly.type
_entity_poly.pdbx_seq_one_letter_code
_entity_poly.pdbx_strand_id
1 'polypeptide(L)'
;MSKPEGIYLSVDYRITNVHTRNCLDDTRVKHLRVDYPPENGPKALFAHTGVAELADGTPIGDWLRETIRGETDVINVSMQHVKSRLDRDLARYLYKYHASLIIIVLVIEGNKRFLGGFHNFKADLTVARQFTYEMTELTEPGWWAYGSVHQRVADDYGDKLTAALAVRPRRPQSHMKLLASVNRRVADETVSPYCHVAFIPASDYFTTGDNSGRGPQSQTFVEPGESVPFKMPSVINGIDLSFQMELFVENAQEQFKLMKEGKAPGPNPLSLMSPDEINRHLQRRP
;
A
#
# COMPACT_ATOMS: atom_id res chain seq x y z
N MET A 1 5.99 7.65 5.67
CA MET A 1 6.46 9.04 5.86
C MET A 1 5.29 9.98 5.62
N SER A 2 5.02 10.91 6.53
CA SER A 2 3.94 11.90 6.43
C SER A 2 4.55 13.29 6.36
N LYS A 3 4.10 14.10 5.40
CA LYS A 3 4.63 15.43 5.14
C LYS A 3 3.51 16.41 4.76
N PRO A 4 3.78 17.74 4.78
CA PRO A 4 2.80 18.73 4.36
C PRO A 4 2.28 18.48 2.94
N GLU A 5 3.14 18.01 2.04
CA GLU A 5 2.74 17.73 0.66
C GLU A 5 1.86 16.50 0.46
N GLY A 6 1.79 15.60 1.43
CA GLY A 6 1.18 14.30 1.27
C GLY A 6 1.87 13.19 2.05
N ILE A 7 1.39 11.97 1.83
CA ILE A 7 1.86 10.75 2.49
C ILE A 7 2.62 9.87 1.50
N TYR A 8 3.71 9.27 1.97
CA TYR A 8 4.55 8.34 1.23
C TYR A 8 4.61 7.02 1.98
N LEU A 9 4.50 5.92 1.24
CA LEU A 9 4.58 4.56 1.75
C LEU A 9 5.54 3.75 0.88
N SER A 10 6.48 3.05 1.48
CA SER A 10 7.34 2.07 0.82
C SER A 10 7.08 0.71 1.43
N VAL A 11 6.80 -0.30 0.59
CA VAL A 11 6.63 -1.69 0.99
C VAL A 11 7.47 -2.59 0.11
N ASP A 12 8.13 -3.57 0.71
CA ASP A 12 8.85 -4.60 -0.02
C ASP A 12 7.88 -5.70 -0.52
N TYR A 13 8.38 -6.58 -1.38
CA TYR A 13 7.56 -7.63 -2.01
C TYR A 13 7.56 -8.98 -1.29
N ARG A 14 8.45 -9.19 -0.32
CA ARG A 14 8.78 -10.52 0.18
C ARG A 14 7.76 -11.04 1.17
N ILE A 15 7.17 -12.17 0.87
CA ILE A 15 6.43 -12.98 1.82
C ILE A 15 7.37 -14.07 2.36
N THR A 16 7.59 -14.06 3.67
CA THR A 16 8.31 -15.14 4.36
C THR A 16 7.36 -15.98 5.20
N ASN A 17 7.61 -17.29 5.24
CA ASN A 17 6.93 -18.17 6.18
C ASN A 17 7.32 -17.78 7.62
N VAL A 18 6.33 -17.52 8.47
CA VAL A 18 6.57 -17.06 9.85
C VAL A 18 7.30 -18.09 10.72
N HIS A 19 7.20 -19.38 10.40
CA HIS A 19 7.83 -20.47 11.17
C HIS A 19 9.20 -20.86 10.62
N THR A 20 9.36 -20.93 9.30
CA THR A 20 10.61 -21.42 8.67
C THR A 20 11.52 -20.30 8.19
N ARG A 21 11.04 -19.06 8.12
CA ARG A 21 11.69 -17.89 7.49
C ARG A 21 11.98 -18.04 6.00
N ASN A 22 11.58 -19.15 5.38
CA ASN A 22 11.76 -19.35 3.94
C ASN A 22 10.96 -18.29 3.17
N CYS A 23 11.56 -17.76 2.11
CA CYS A 23 10.85 -16.94 1.13
C CYS A 23 9.79 -17.80 0.43
N LEU A 24 8.52 -17.42 0.58
CA LEU A 24 7.39 -18.04 -0.10
C LEU A 24 7.09 -17.35 -1.43
N ASP A 25 7.27 -16.04 -1.47
CA ASP A 25 7.02 -15.21 -2.65
C ASP A 25 7.86 -13.92 -2.53
N ASP A 26 8.40 -13.40 -3.63
CA ASP A 26 9.15 -12.14 -3.65
C ASP A 26 8.58 -11.15 -4.68
N THR A 27 7.28 -11.29 -4.97
CA THR A 27 6.58 -10.57 -6.04
C THR A 27 5.23 -10.01 -5.60
N ARG A 28 4.84 -10.15 -4.32
CA ARG A 28 3.53 -9.70 -3.82
C ARG A 28 3.50 -8.26 -3.36
N VAL A 29 2.46 -7.55 -3.79
CA VAL A 29 2.20 -6.18 -3.33
C VAL A 29 1.52 -6.20 -1.97
N LYS A 30 2.11 -5.51 -0.97
CA LYS A 30 1.64 -5.46 0.42
C LYS A 30 0.95 -4.15 0.80
N HIS A 31 0.48 -3.37 -0.17
CA HIS A 31 -0.24 -2.14 0.09
C HIS A 31 -1.59 -2.12 -0.61
N LEU A 32 -2.47 -1.23 -0.18
CA LEU A 32 -3.75 -0.96 -0.84
C LEU A 32 -4.04 0.54 -0.69
N ARG A 33 -4.37 1.19 -1.81
CA ARG A 33 -4.91 2.55 -1.77
C ARG A 33 -6.43 2.50 -1.65
N VAL A 34 -6.99 3.33 -0.78
CA VAL A 34 -8.45 3.49 -0.66
C VAL A 34 -8.82 4.96 -0.70
N ASP A 35 -9.72 5.31 -1.59
CA ASP A 35 -10.33 6.64 -1.65
C ASP A 35 -11.76 6.52 -1.11
N TYR A 36 -12.03 7.17 0.03
CA TYR A 36 -13.33 7.13 0.70
C TYR A 36 -14.23 8.28 0.25
N PRO A 37 -15.56 8.09 0.27
CA PRO A 37 -16.51 9.16 0.00
C PRO A 37 -16.50 10.23 1.10
N PRO A 38 -16.99 11.45 0.82
CA PRO A 38 -17.49 11.92 -0.49
C PRO A 38 -16.36 12.15 -1.51
N GLU A 39 -16.67 12.70 -2.69
CA GLU A 39 -15.63 13.15 -3.63
C GLU A 39 -14.64 14.09 -2.92
N ASN A 40 -13.34 13.82 -3.07
CA ASN A 40 -12.26 14.48 -2.31
C ASN A 40 -12.26 14.21 -0.79
N GLY A 41 -12.95 13.15 -0.35
CA GLY A 41 -12.92 12.65 1.00
C GLY A 41 -11.57 12.04 1.40
N PRO A 42 -11.52 11.37 2.56
CA PRO A 42 -10.30 10.77 3.07
C PRO A 42 -9.65 9.80 2.08
N LYS A 43 -8.34 9.87 1.94
CA LYS A 43 -7.55 8.91 1.16
C LYS A 43 -6.63 8.17 2.11
N ALA A 44 -6.59 6.85 1.99
CA ALA A 44 -5.82 5.99 2.86
C ALA A 44 -4.84 5.12 2.07
N LEU A 45 -3.67 4.91 2.64
CA LEU A 45 -2.73 3.87 2.25
C LEU A 45 -2.68 2.83 3.36
N PHE A 46 -3.08 1.61 3.03
CA PHE A 46 -2.91 0.44 3.87
C PHE A 46 -1.60 -0.25 3.52
N ALA A 47 -0.93 -0.80 4.53
CA ALA A 47 0.18 -1.73 4.38
C ALA A 47 0.07 -2.83 5.43
N HIS A 48 0.76 -3.95 5.26
CA HIS A 48 0.81 -4.97 6.30
C HIS A 48 2.19 -5.59 6.50
N THR A 49 2.45 -6.08 7.71
CA THR A 49 3.65 -6.85 8.09
C THR A 49 3.29 -7.93 9.12
N GLY A 50 4.14 -8.94 9.25
CA GLY A 50 3.87 -10.16 10.02
C GLY A 50 3.31 -11.25 9.10
N VAL A 51 2.18 -11.85 9.49
CA VAL A 51 1.52 -12.89 8.69
C VAL A 51 1.10 -12.34 7.32
N ALA A 52 1.29 -13.15 6.28
CA ALA A 52 1.05 -12.76 4.89
C ALA A 52 -0.13 -13.48 4.23
N GLU A 53 -0.59 -14.59 4.79
CA GLU A 53 -1.69 -15.40 4.26
C GLU A 53 -2.59 -15.91 5.39
N LEU A 54 -3.86 -16.12 5.07
CA LEU A 54 -4.84 -16.79 5.94
C LEU A 54 -4.58 -18.30 5.98
N ALA A 55 -5.29 -19.00 6.86
CA ALA A 55 -5.21 -20.46 6.98
C ALA A 55 -5.57 -21.22 5.69
N ASP A 56 -6.39 -20.61 4.83
CA ASP A 56 -6.80 -21.14 3.53
C ASP A 56 -5.86 -20.73 2.37
N GLY A 57 -4.78 -20.01 2.68
CA GLY A 57 -3.82 -19.50 1.69
C GLY A 57 -4.18 -18.14 1.10
N THR A 58 -5.30 -17.53 1.49
CA THR A 58 -5.69 -16.20 0.95
C THR A 58 -4.66 -15.14 1.36
N PRO A 59 -4.06 -14.38 0.42
CA PRO A 59 -3.13 -13.32 0.76
C PRO A 59 -3.81 -12.20 1.57
N ILE A 60 -3.12 -11.64 2.58
CA ILE A 60 -3.68 -10.57 3.42
C ILE A 60 -4.08 -9.34 2.61
N GLY A 61 -3.29 -8.97 1.59
CA GLY A 61 -3.64 -7.87 0.69
C GLY A 61 -4.94 -8.11 -0.08
N ASP A 62 -5.18 -9.34 -0.53
CA ASP A 62 -6.43 -9.71 -1.21
C ASP A 62 -7.61 -9.72 -0.24
N TRP A 63 -7.42 -10.32 0.94
CA TRP A 63 -8.44 -10.31 1.99
C TRP A 63 -8.83 -8.88 2.39
N LEU A 64 -7.86 -7.98 2.53
CA LEU A 64 -8.11 -6.59 2.89
C LEU A 64 -8.88 -5.84 1.79
N ARG A 65 -8.49 -6.04 0.53
CA ARG A 65 -9.17 -5.48 -0.64
C ARG A 65 -10.62 -5.97 -0.73
N GLU A 66 -10.84 -7.28 -0.58
CA GLU A 66 -12.18 -7.88 -0.58
C GLU A 66 -13.04 -7.40 0.61
N THR A 67 -12.42 -7.16 1.76
CA THR A 67 -13.10 -6.64 2.96
C THR A 67 -13.52 -5.19 2.80
N ILE A 68 -12.72 -4.36 2.12
CA ILE A 68 -13.02 -2.95 1.92
C ILE A 68 -13.91 -2.72 0.70
N ARG A 69 -13.88 -3.60 -0.30
CA ARG A 69 -14.70 -3.40 -1.51
C ARG A 69 -16.19 -3.50 -1.20
N GLY A 70 -16.93 -2.67 -1.90
CA GLY A 70 -18.36 -2.45 -1.79
C GLY A 70 -18.77 -1.74 -0.50
N GLU A 71 -17.84 -1.47 0.42
CA GLU A 71 -18.09 -0.58 1.54
C GLU A 71 -18.07 0.84 0.98
N THR A 72 -19.26 1.42 0.82
CA THR A 72 -19.46 2.80 0.36
C THR A 72 -19.54 3.77 1.54
N ASP A 73 -19.22 3.29 2.73
CA ASP A 73 -19.28 4.06 3.96
C ASP A 73 -18.07 4.98 4.13
N VAL A 74 -18.23 5.96 5.03
CA VAL A 74 -17.14 6.82 5.48
C VAL A 74 -16.06 6.02 6.22
N ILE A 75 -14.84 6.55 6.25
CA ILE A 75 -13.65 5.85 6.75
C ILE A 75 -13.83 5.20 8.13
N ASN A 76 -14.49 5.87 9.08
CA ASN A 76 -14.66 5.33 10.44
C ASN A 76 -15.50 4.05 10.47
N VAL A 77 -16.55 3.97 9.66
CA VAL A 77 -17.39 2.78 9.53
C VAL A 77 -16.59 1.66 8.85
N SER A 78 -15.85 2.00 7.80
CA SER A 78 -14.94 1.04 7.14
C SER A 78 -13.90 0.48 8.12
N MET A 79 -13.33 1.29 9.02
CA MET A 79 -12.34 0.79 10.00
C MET A 79 -12.97 -0.14 11.03
N GLN A 80 -14.20 0.15 11.47
CA GLN A 80 -14.97 -0.76 12.33
C GLN A 80 -15.28 -2.09 11.62
N HIS A 81 -15.64 -2.03 10.34
CA HIS A 81 -15.87 -3.21 9.51
C HIS A 81 -14.61 -4.07 9.40
N VAL A 82 -13.48 -3.45 9.03
CA VAL A 82 -12.17 -4.14 8.94
C VAL A 82 -11.82 -4.78 10.28
N LYS A 83 -11.99 -4.08 11.40
CA LYS A 83 -11.75 -4.64 12.74
C LYS A 83 -12.61 -5.88 13.00
N SER A 84 -13.92 -5.78 12.76
CA SER A 84 -14.86 -6.88 12.97
C SER A 84 -14.47 -8.11 12.14
N ARG A 85 -14.06 -7.89 10.89
CA ARG A 85 -13.58 -8.93 9.97
C ARG A 85 -12.25 -9.53 10.43
N LEU A 86 -11.30 -8.73 10.91
CA LEU A 86 -10.04 -9.22 11.48
C LEU A 86 -10.29 -10.13 12.70
N ASP A 87 -11.17 -9.71 13.61
CA ASP A 87 -11.52 -10.47 14.80
C ASP A 87 -12.19 -11.81 14.45
N ARG A 88 -13.09 -11.80 13.46
CA ARG A 88 -13.84 -12.96 13.00
C ARG A 88 -12.98 -13.94 12.20
N ASP A 89 -12.23 -13.44 11.23
CA ASP A 89 -11.57 -14.24 10.20
C ASP A 89 -10.16 -14.68 10.64
N LEU A 90 -9.42 -13.84 11.39
CA LEU A 90 -7.99 -14.05 11.65
C LEU A 90 -7.64 -14.27 13.12
N ALA A 91 -8.29 -13.59 14.07
CA ALA A 91 -7.78 -13.50 15.44
C ALA A 91 -7.63 -14.86 16.14
N ARG A 92 -8.59 -15.79 15.95
CA ARG A 92 -8.52 -17.13 16.54
C ARG A 92 -7.35 -17.95 15.97
N TYR A 93 -7.14 -17.89 14.66
CA TYR A 93 -6.05 -18.58 13.98
C TYR A 93 -4.70 -18.04 14.45
N LEU A 94 -4.53 -16.72 14.40
CA LEU A 94 -3.29 -16.06 14.79
C LEU A 94 -2.94 -16.28 16.28
N TYR A 95 -3.93 -16.25 17.16
CA TYR A 95 -3.75 -16.57 18.58
C TYR A 95 -3.29 -18.01 18.80
N LYS A 96 -3.87 -18.97 18.07
CA LYS A 96 -3.48 -20.40 18.17
C LYS A 96 -2.02 -20.64 17.77
N TYR A 97 -1.54 -19.94 16.74
CA TYR A 97 -0.19 -20.12 16.21
C TYR A 97 0.82 -19.09 16.70
N HIS A 98 0.46 -18.27 17.70
CA HIS A 98 1.30 -17.21 18.24
C HIS A 98 1.88 -16.29 17.16
N ALA A 99 1.08 -15.97 16.15
CA ALA A 99 1.51 -15.19 15.00
C ALA A 99 0.95 -13.75 15.08
N SER A 100 1.81 -12.76 14.82
CA SER A 100 1.44 -11.36 14.83
C SER A 100 1.11 -10.85 13.43
N LEU A 101 0.12 -9.98 13.34
CA LEU A 101 -0.22 -9.20 12.14
C LEU A 101 -0.33 -7.73 12.54
N ILE A 102 0.29 -6.87 11.74
CA ILE A 102 0.12 -5.42 11.82
C ILE A 102 -0.38 -4.95 10.46
N ILE A 103 -1.52 -4.26 10.45
CA ILE A 103 -1.99 -3.50 9.29
C ILE A 103 -1.79 -2.02 9.62
N ILE A 104 -0.95 -1.34 8.85
CA ILE A 104 -0.66 0.08 9.00
C ILE A 104 -1.59 0.85 8.08
N VAL A 105 -2.14 1.95 8.57
CA VAL A 105 -3.03 2.84 7.83
C VAL A 105 -2.52 4.27 7.95
N LEU A 106 -2.19 4.87 6.80
CA LEU A 106 -1.85 6.29 6.66
C LEU A 106 -3.01 6.99 5.97
N VAL A 107 -3.62 7.98 6.62
CA VAL A 107 -4.78 8.70 6.08
C VAL A 107 -4.41 10.15 5.82
N ILE A 108 -4.91 10.70 4.72
CA ILE A 108 -4.96 12.13 4.46
C ILE A 108 -6.41 12.58 4.24
N GLU A 109 -6.82 13.61 4.98
CA GLU A 109 -8.15 14.22 4.92
C GLU A 109 -7.98 15.74 4.93
N GLY A 110 -8.06 16.35 3.75
CA GLY A 110 -7.66 17.75 3.57
C GLY A 110 -6.22 17.98 4.04
N ASN A 111 -6.07 18.85 5.06
CA ASN A 111 -4.77 19.19 5.66
C ASN A 111 -4.36 18.27 6.83
N LYS A 112 -5.27 17.39 7.28
CA LYS A 112 -5.01 16.48 8.38
C LYS A 112 -4.35 15.20 7.88
N ARG A 113 -3.47 14.65 8.69
CA ARG A 113 -2.86 13.35 8.46
C ARG A 113 -3.05 12.48 9.68
N PHE A 114 -3.23 11.19 9.46
CA PHE A 114 -3.35 10.22 10.53
C PHE A 114 -2.46 9.03 10.28
N LEU A 115 -1.97 8.43 11.36
CA LEU A 115 -1.27 7.15 11.35
C LEU A 115 -1.86 6.25 12.43
N GLY A 116 -2.02 4.99 12.07
CA GLY A 116 -2.43 3.96 12.99
C GLY A 116 -2.67 2.67 12.25
N GLY A 117 -3.74 1.97 12.64
CA GLY A 117 -4.20 0.75 12.00
C GLY A 117 -4.55 -0.32 13.02
N PHE A 118 -4.24 -1.56 12.69
CA PHE A 118 -4.70 -2.73 13.43
C PHE A 118 -3.53 -3.61 13.84
N HIS A 119 -3.58 -4.14 15.06
CA HIS A 119 -2.61 -5.12 15.53
C HIS A 119 -3.23 -6.10 16.52
N ASN A 120 -2.67 -7.31 16.61
CA ASN A 120 -3.14 -8.36 17.51
C ASN A 120 -2.12 -8.70 18.61
N PHE A 121 -1.41 -7.72 19.16
CA PHE A 121 -0.47 -7.92 20.27
C PHE A 121 -0.72 -6.93 21.40
N LYS A 122 -0.39 -7.33 22.63
CA LYS A 122 -0.46 -6.49 23.83
C LYS A 122 0.86 -5.74 24.05
N ALA A 123 0.89 -4.86 25.06
CA ALA A 123 2.11 -4.11 25.42
C ALA A 123 3.31 -5.01 25.78
N ASP A 124 3.06 -6.23 26.26
CA ASP A 124 4.09 -7.26 26.53
C ASP A 124 4.49 -8.07 25.29
N LEU A 125 4.03 -7.66 24.10
CA LEU A 125 4.22 -8.30 22.80
C LEU A 125 3.58 -9.70 22.67
N THR A 126 2.77 -10.13 23.63
CA THR A 126 2.01 -11.38 23.49
C THR A 126 0.85 -11.20 22.52
N VAL A 127 0.56 -12.25 21.74
CA VAL A 127 -0.56 -12.25 20.79
C VAL A 127 -1.90 -12.21 21.54
N ALA A 128 -2.73 -11.23 21.22
CA ALA A 128 -4.07 -11.02 21.76
C ALA A 128 -5.12 -11.85 21.00
N ARG A 129 -6.26 -12.10 21.66
CA ARG A 129 -7.41 -12.83 21.08
C ARG A 129 -8.26 -11.99 20.15
N GLN A 130 -8.01 -10.69 20.11
CA GLN A 130 -8.72 -9.69 19.31
C GLN A 130 -7.70 -8.69 18.81
N PHE A 131 -8.03 -8.04 17.71
CA PHE A 131 -7.30 -6.91 17.18
C PHE A 131 -7.68 -5.64 17.94
N THR A 132 -6.67 -4.81 18.19
CA THR A 132 -6.83 -3.43 18.59
C THR A 132 -6.82 -2.56 17.33
N TYR A 133 -7.67 -1.54 17.30
CA TYR A 133 -7.64 -0.48 16.29
C TYR A 133 -7.28 0.83 16.98
N GLU A 134 -6.25 1.51 16.47
CA GLU A 134 -5.81 2.80 16.97
C GLU A 134 -5.51 3.73 15.80
N MET A 135 -5.77 5.02 15.97
CA MET A 135 -5.47 6.03 14.97
C MET A 135 -5.12 7.34 15.67
N THR A 136 -4.02 7.96 15.26
CA THR A 136 -3.52 9.19 15.86
C THR A 136 -3.39 10.26 14.79
N GLU A 137 -3.91 11.46 15.08
CA GLU A 137 -3.67 12.63 14.24
C GLU A 137 -2.20 13.05 14.34
N LEU A 138 -1.57 13.25 13.19
CA LEU A 138 -0.19 13.68 13.08
C LEU A 138 -0.15 15.20 12.98
N THR A 139 0.30 15.85 14.05
CA THR A 139 0.45 17.31 14.10
C THR A 139 1.74 17.80 13.45
N GLU A 140 2.74 16.91 13.31
CA GLU A 140 4.06 17.23 12.74
C GLU A 140 4.45 16.20 11.66
N PRO A 141 5.31 16.61 10.68
CA PRO A 141 5.89 15.67 9.73
C PRO A 141 6.68 14.57 10.44
N GLY A 142 6.61 13.34 9.92
CA GLY A 142 7.23 12.19 10.58
C GLY A 142 7.52 11.03 9.65
N TRP A 143 8.38 10.12 10.10
CA TRP A 143 8.61 8.84 9.45
C TRP A 143 8.50 7.71 10.47
N TRP A 144 8.10 6.55 9.97
CA TRP A 144 7.91 5.34 10.76
C TRP A 144 8.36 4.15 9.92
N ALA A 145 8.87 3.12 10.59
CA ALA A 145 9.25 1.86 9.99
C ALA A 145 8.58 0.73 10.76
N TYR A 146 8.15 -0.30 10.05
CA TYR A 146 7.47 -1.47 10.61
C TYR A 146 8.07 -2.74 10.01
N GLY A 147 7.94 -3.87 10.71
CA GLY A 147 8.45 -5.17 10.28
C GLY A 147 9.82 -5.51 10.85
N SER A 148 10.44 -6.57 10.34
CA SER A 148 11.67 -7.17 10.87
C SER A 148 12.88 -6.22 10.87
N VAL A 149 12.96 -5.30 9.91
CA VAL A 149 14.11 -4.40 9.73
C VAL A 149 13.90 -2.99 10.28
N HIS A 150 12.81 -2.72 11.01
CA HIS A 150 12.47 -1.37 11.46
C HIS A 150 13.57 -0.72 12.31
N GLN A 151 14.20 -1.49 13.21
CA GLN A 151 15.28 -0.99 14.05
C GLN A 151 16.49 -0.57 13.21
N ARG A 152 16.87 -1.39 12.21
CA ARG A 152 17.96 -1.07 11.28
C ARG A 152 17.67 0.19 10.46
N VAL A 153 16.42 0.39 10.04
CA VAL A 153 16.01 1.64 9.39
C VAL A 153 16.23 2.84 10.32
N ALA A 154 15.85 2.71 11.60
CA ALA A 154 16.02 3.77 12.57
C ALA A 154 17.49 4.09 12.85
N ASP A 155 18.29 3.06 13.12
CA ASP A 155 19.70 3.21 13.49
C ASP A 155 20.56 3.72 12.32
N ASP A 156 20.38 3.16 11.12
CA ASP A 156 21.28 3.45 9.99
C ASP A 156 20.80 4.61 9.12
N TYR A 157 19.49 4.90 9.12
CA TYR A 157 18.87 5.85 8.18
C TYR A 157 17.94 6.87 8.85
N GLY A 158 17.74 6.80 10.16
CA GLY A 158 16.82 7.68 10.88
C GLY A 158 17.14 9.16 10.68
N ASP A 159 18.40 9.57 10.86
CA ASP A 159 18.84 10.96 10.66
C ASP A 159 18.59 11.45 9.23
N LYS A 160 18.85 10.60 8.23
CA LYS A 160 18.63 10.93 6.82
C LYS A 160 17.15 11.13 6.52
N LEU A 161 16.29 10.25 7.05
CA LEU A 161 14.84 10.35 6.89
C LEU A 161 14.31 11.59 7.61
N THR A 162 14.78 11.87 8.82
CA THR A 162 14.44 13.08 9.60
C THR A 162 14.86 14.35 8.86
N ALA A 163 16.09 14.41 8.33
CA ALA A 163 16.54 15.55 7.52
C ALA A 163 15.68 15.74 6.26
N ALA A 164 15.27 14.64 5.63
CA ALA A 164 14.38 14.69 4.47
C ALA A 164 12.98 15.23 4.81
N LEU A 165 12.51 15.16 6.06
CA LEU A 165 11.23 15.76 6.48
C LEU A 165 11.24 17.29 6.33
N ALA A 166 12.38 17.94 6.57
CA ALA A 166 12.53 19.39 6.43
C ALA A 166 12.59 19.88 4.98
N VAL A 167 12.85 19.00 4.01
CA VAL A 167 13.02 19.37 2.59
C VAL A 167 11.73 19.16 1.82
N ARG A 168 11.16 20.21 1.21
CA ARG A 168 10.05 20.04 0.26
C ARG A 168 10.60 19.63 -1.11
N PRO A 169 10.22 18.47 -1.67
CA PRO A 169 10.80 18.01 -2.93
C PRO A 169 10.11 18.72 -4.11
N ARG A 170 10.89 19.11 -5.13
CA ARG A 170 10.32 19.63 -6.39
C ARG A 170 9.43 18.61 -7.10
N ARG A 171 9.71 17.32 -6.89
CA ARG A 171 8.95 16.20 -7.44
C ARG A 171 8.83 15.09 -6.38
N PRO A 172 7.64 14.52 -6.12
CA PRO A 172 7.47 13.45 -5.13
C PRO A 172 8.44 12.28 -5.34
N GLN A 173 8.79 12.00 -6.59
CA GLN A 173 9.74 10.95 -6.98
C GLN A 173 11.09 11.04 -6.26
N SER A 174 11.56 12.22 -5.87
CA SER A 174 12.82 12.36 -5.12
C SER A 174 12.75 11.67 -3.76
N HIS A 175 11.63 11.82 -3.05
CA HIS A 175 11.40 11.13 -1.78
C HIS A 175 11.03 9.67 -1.98
N MET A 176 10.31 9.33 -3.05
CA MET A 176 10.04 7.93 -3.35
C MET A 176 11.34 7.15 -3.60
N LYS A 177 12.29 7.73 -4.34
CA LYS A 177 13.65 7.19 -4.55
C LYS A 177 14.43 7.06 -3.24
N LEU A 178 14.31 8.04 -2.34
CA LEU A 178 14.94 7.96 -1.02
C LEU A 178 14.43 6.74 -0.25
N LEU A 179 13.11 6.57 -0.15
CA LEU A 179 12.51 5.44 0.56
C LEU A 179 12.91 4.11 -0.07
N ALA A 180 12.90 4.03 -1.41
CA ALA A 180 13.34 2.84 -2.12
C ALA A 180 14.82 2.51 -1.88
N SER A 181 15.69 3.54 -1.86
CA SER A 181 17.10 3.36 -1.54
C SER A 181 17.31 2.88 -0.10
N VAL A 182 16.50 3.35 0.86
CA VAL A 182 16.57 2.86 2.24
C VAL A 182 16.13 1.41 2.29
N ASN A 183 14.98 1.06 1.70
CA ASN A 183 14.48 -0.32 1.62
C ASN A 183 15.55 -1.29 1.08
N ARG A 184 16.13 -0.97 -0.08
CA ARG A 184 17.17 -1.80 -0.71
C ARG A 184 18.39 -2.03 0.18
N ARG A 185 18.80 -1.00 0.94
CA ARG A 185 19.98 -1.10 1.81
C ARG A 185 19.72 -1.88 3.10
N VAL A 186 18.48 -1.90 3.58
CA VAL A 186 18.11 -2.69 4.77
C VAL A 186 17.62 -4.09 4.42
N ALA A 187 17.43 -4.39 3.13
CA ALA A 187 16.96 -5.68 2.65
C ALA A 187 17.84 -6.83 3.14
N ASP A 188 17.20 -7.94 3.49
CA ASP A 188 17.84 -9.17 3.97
C ASP A 188 16.99 -10.40 3.59
N GLU A 189 17.14 -11.51 4.29
CA GLU A 189 16.35 -12.73 4.06
C GLU A 189 14.84 -12.50 4.22
N THR A 190 14.42 -11.53 5.03
CA THR A 190 13.00 -11.25 5.33
C THR A 190 12.39 -10.08 4.54
N VAL A 191 13.22 -9.29 3.86
CA VAL A 191 12.79 -8.08 3.16
C VAL A 191 13.36 -8.08 1.75
N SER A 192 12.48 -7.89 0.76
CA SER A 192 12.89 -7.79 -0.63
C SER A 192 13.78 -6.56 -0.87
N PRO A 193 14.87 -6.66 -1.68
CA PRO A 193 15.60 -5.48 -2.14
C PRO A 193 14.75 -4.61 -3.09
N TYR A 194 13.67 -5.18 -3.63
CA TYR A 194 12.69 -4.50 -4.44
C TYR A 194 11.59 -3.92 -3.57
N CYS A 195 11.06 -2.77 -3.95
CA CYS A 195 9.93 -2.20 -3.27
C CYS A 195 8.99 -1.48 -4.22
N HIS A 196 7.75 -1.43 -3.77
CA HIS A 196 6.74 -0.56 -4.31
C HIS A 196 6.62 0.68 -3.42
N VAL A 197 6.69 1.86 -4.02
CA VAL A 197 6.50 3.12 -3.30
C VAL A 197 5.26 3.83 -3.83
N ALA A 198 4.38 4.24 -2.94
CA ALA A 198 3.18 5.00 -3.22
C ALA A 198 3.27 6.40 -2.61
N PHE A 199 2.67 7.37 -3.28
CA PHE A 199 2.52 8.75 -2.82
C PHE A 199 1.08 9.21 -3.05
N ILE A 200 0.43 9.71 -2.01
CA ILE A 200 -0.86 10.41 -2.11
C ILE A 200 -0.64 11.88 -1.74
N PRO A 201 -0.92 12.83 -2.65
CA PRO A 201 -0.77 14.24 -2.36
C PRO A 201 -1.87 14.77 -1.43
N ALA A 202 -1.52 15.81 -0.67
CA ALA A 202 -2.48 16.71 -0.06
C ALA A 202 -3.25 17.48 -1.16
N SER A 203 -4.54 17.75 -0.94
CA SER A 203 -5.44 18.35 -1.94
C SER A 203 -5.00 19.72 -2.44
N ASP A 204 -4.23 20.45 -1.63
CA ASP A 204 -3.69 21.79 -1.90
C ASP A 204 -2.29 21.78 -2.55
N TYR A 205 -1.64 20.63 -2.66
CA TYR A 205 -0.23 20.58 -3.04
C TYR A 205 0.06 20.92 -4.51
N PHE A 206 -0.92 20.74 -5.41
CA PHE A 206 -0.73 20.89 -6.86
C PHE A 206 -1.72 21.86 -7.54
N THR A 207 -2.53 22.61 -6.80
CA THR A 207 -3.52 23.53 -7.36
C THR A 207 -2.93 24.86 -7.87
N THR A 208 -1.62 25.09 -7.70
CA THR A 208 -0.97 26.36 -8.08
C THR A 208 -0.03 26.20 -9.28
N GLY A 209 -0.59 26.25 -10.49
CA GLY A 209 0.09 26.85 -11.65
C GLY A 209 0.96 25.97 -12.55
N ASP A 210 1.15 24.68 -12.27
CA ASP A 210 1.76 23.75 -13.22
C ASP A 210 0.72 22.71 -13.63
N ASN A 211 0.26 22.78 -14.89
CA ASN A 211 -0.63 21.80 -15.53
C ASN A 211 -0.04 20.37 -15.58
N SER A 212 1.11 20.10 -14.95
CA SER A 212 1.60 18.75 -14.72
C SER A 212 0.74 18.04 -13.65
N GLY A 213 -0.41 17.55 -14.10
CA GLY A 213 -1.34 16.73 -13.33
C GLY A 213 -0.62 15.64 -12.54
N ARG A 214 -0.51 15.83 -11.23
CA ARG A 214 0.11 14.86 -10.32
C ARG A 214 -0.91 14.48 -9.27
N GLY A 215 -1.86 13.65 -9.68
CA GLY A 215 -2.61 12.82 -8.76
C GLY A 215 -1.68 11.84 -8.02
N PRO A 216 -2.26 10.88 -7.29
CA PRO A 216 -1.49 9.85 -6.60
C PRO A 216 -0.50 9.13 -7.53
N GLN A 217 0.68 8.84 -7.02
CA GLN A 217 1.77 8.22 -7.76
C GLN A 217 2.17 6.90 -7.14
N SER A 218 2.62 5.99 -7.97
CA SER A 218 2.91 4.61 -7.62
C SER A 218 4.05 4.15 -8.51
N GLN A 219 5.12 3.61 -7.93
CA GLN A 219 6.30 3.22 -8.69
C GLN A 219 7.02 2.03 -8.06
N THR A 220 7.44 1.09 -8.90
CA THR A 220 8.45 0.07 -8.58
C THR A 220 9.85 0.65 -8.73
N PHE A 221 10.73 0.31 -7.79
CA PHE A 221 12.13 0.69 -7.86
C PHE A 221 13.02 -0.56 -7.98
N VAL A 222 13.62 -0.69 -9.16
CA VAL A 222 14.51 -1.79 -9.59
C VAL A 222 15.80 -1.23 -10.18
N GLU A 223 16.89 -2.01 -10.13
CA GLU A 223 18.16 -1.72 -10.80
C GLU A 223 18.20 -2.28 -12.24
N PRO A 224 19.20 -1.91 -13.05
CA PRO A 224 19.35 -2.43 -14.40
C PRO A 224 19.38 -3.97 -14.44
N GLY A 225 18.49 -4.57 -15.22
CA GLY A 225 18.37 -6.03 -15.36
C GLY A 225 17.41 -6.70 -14.38
N GLU A 226 16.86 -5.95 -13.43
CA GLU A 226 15.86 -6.45 -12.47
C GLU A 226 14.43 -6.15 -12.94
N SER A 227 13.49 -7.02 -12.59
CA SER A 227 12.06 -6.80 -12.84
C SER A 227 11.21 -7.39 -11.71
N VAL A 228 10.18 -6.67 -11.31
CA VAL A 228 9.15 -7.15 -10.37
C VAL A 228 7.77 -6.74 -10.89
N PRO A 229 6.70 -7.45 -10.49
CA PRO A 229 5.35 -7.05 -10.85
C PRO A 229 5.02 -5.65 -10.34
N PHE A 230 4.44 -4.85 -11.23
CA PHE A 230 3.83 -3.59 -10.85
C PHE A 230 2.33 -3.79 -10.73
N LYS A 231 1.79 -3.67 -9.52
CA LYS A 231 0.34 -3.61 -9.29
C LYS A 231 -0.01 -2.40 -8.45
N MET A 232 -1.11 -1.75 -8.79
CA MET A 232 -1.67 -0.62 -8.05
C MET A 232 -3.04 -1.01 -7.48
N PRO A 233 -3.08 -1.84 -6.43
CA PRO A 233 -4.34 -2.19 -5.82
C PRO A 233 -5.02 -0.93 -5.28
N SER A 234 -6.24 -0.69 -5.75
CA SER A 234 -6.98 0.53 -5.43
C SER A 234 -8.47 0.26 -5.31
N VAL A 235 -9.07 0.75 -4.22
CA VAL A 235 -10.52 0.81 -4.03
C VAL A 235 -10.96 2.27 -4.00
N ILE A 236 -11.92 2.66 -4.82
CA ILE A 236 -12.45 4.03 -4.87
C ILE A 236 -13.95 3.97 -4.62
N ASN A 237 -14.43 4.60 -3.55
CA ASN A 237 -15.84 4.57 -3.13
C ASN A 237 -16.39 3.14 -3.10
N GLY A 238 -15.63 2.20 -2.51
CA GLY A 238 -15.97 0.78 -2.48
C GLY A 238 -15.77 0.04 -3.81
N ILE A 239 -15.50 0.70 -4.93
CA ILE A 239 -15.28 0.02 -6.21
C ILE A 239 -13.83 -0.41 -6.29
N ASP A 240 -13.59 -1.72 -6.43
CA ASP A 240 -12.25 -2.25 -6.70
C ASP A 240 -11.85 -1.94 -8.14
N LEU A 241 -10.81 -1.12 -8.30
CA LEU A 241 -10.26 -0.71 -9.59
C LEU A 241 -8.90 -1.35 -9.88
N SER A 242 -8.46 -2.29 -9.04
CA SER A 242 -7.12 -2.89 -9.13
C SER A 242 -6.88 -3.53 -10.51
N PHE A 243 -7.90 -4.21 -11.04
CA PHE A 243 -7.84 -4.85 -12.35
C PHE A 243 -7.75 -3.84 -13.50
N GLN A 244 -8.57 -2.79 -13.46
CA GLN A 244 -8.57 -1.73 -14.46
C GLN A 244 -7.22 -0.98 -14.45
N MET A 245 -6.62 -0.78 -13.27
CA MET A 245 -5.29 -0.15 -13.17
C MET A 245 -4.18 -1.05 -13.68
N GLU A 246 -4.27 -2.36 -13.45
CA GLU A 246 -3.35 -3.35 -14.02
C GLU A 246 -3.38 -3.31 -15.56
N LEU A 247 -4.57 -3.43 -16.16
CA LEU A 247 -4.74 -3.33 -17.61
C LEU A 247 -4.27 -1.99 -18.18
N PHE A 248 -4.55 -0.89 -17.49
CA PHE A 248 -4.12 0.42 -17.92
C PHE A 248 -2.58 0.51 -17.99
N VAL A 249 -1.90 -0.02 -16.98
CA VAL A 249 -0.44 0.00 -16.92
C VAL A 249 0.19 -0.92 -17.96
N GLU A 250 -0.32 -2.14 -18.10
CA GLU A 250 0.13 -3.09 -19.12
C GLU A 250 0.01 -2.49 -20.52
N ASN A 251 -1.16 -1.92 -20.83
CA ASN A 251 -1.36 -1.21 -22.08
C ASN A 251 -0.37 -0.05 -22.23
N ALA A 252 -0.23 0.83 -21.23
CA ALA A 252 0.69 1.97 -21.32
C ALA A 252 2.15 1.54 -21.59
N GLN A 253 2.60 0.44 -20.98
CA GLN A 253 3.92 -0.14 -21.21
C GLN A 253 4.06 -0.69 -22.65
N GLU A 254 3.05 -1.41 -23.14
CA GLU A 254 3.02 -1.92 -24.51
C GLU A 254 3.02 -0.78 -25.54
N GLN A 255 2.18 0.24 -25.35
CA GLN A 255 2.14 1.41 -26.22
C GLN A 255 3.50 2.12 -26.27
N PHE A 256 4.16 2.28 -25.12
CA PHE A 256 5.48 2.90 -25.06
C PHE A 256 6.55 2.05 -25.77
N LYS A 257 6.46 0.72 -25.66
CA LYS A 257 7.34 -0.21 -26.39
C LYS A 257 7.12 -0.09 -27.91
N LEU A 258 5.87 -0.09 -28.37
CA LEU A 258 5.53 0.06 -29.78
C LEU A 258 6.05 1.40 -30.35
N MET A 259 5.88 2.50 -29.62
CA MET A 259 6.41 3.81 -30.03
C MET A 259 7.93 3.80 -30.17
N LYS A 260 8.66 3.16 -29.24
CA LYS A 260 10.13 3.00 -29.34
C LYS A 260 10.55 2.18 -30.56
N GLU A 261 9.73 1.21 -30.96
CA GLU A 261 9.93 0.40 -32.16
C GLU A 261 9.43 1.08 -33.45
N GLY A 262 8.90 2.30 -33.37
CA GLY A 262 8.32 3.03 -34.51
C GLY A 262 7.00 2.44 -35.03
N LYS A 263 6.33 1.61 -34.22
CA LYS A 263 5.05 0.98 -34.54
C LYS A 263 3.87 1.84 -34.08
N ALA A 264 2.76 1.74 -34.79
CA ALA A 264 1.52 2.41 -34.40
C ALA A 264 0.97 1.85 -33.09
N PRO A 265 0.28 2.68 -32.28
CA PRO A 265 -0.39 2.25 -31.07
C PRO A 265 -1.41 1.12 -31.32
N GLY A 266 -1.42 0.10 -30.45
CA GLY A 266 -2.48 -0.92 -30.46
C GLY A 266 -3.80 -0.40 -29.86
N PRO A 267 -4.94 -1.07 -30.09
CA PRO A 267 -6.21 -0.73 -29.44
C PRO A 267 -6.12 -0.87 -27.92
N ASN A 268 -6.89 -0.07 -27.18
CA ASN A 268 -6.94 -0.14 -25.71
C ASN A 268 -7.59 -1.47 -25.27
N PRO A 269 -6.94 -2.31 -24.45
CA PRO A 269 -7.50 -3.59 -24.00
C PRO A 269 -8.87 -3.45 -23.32
N LEU A 270 -9.10 -2.37 -22.58
CA LEU A 270 -10.40 -2.09 -21.94
C LEU A 270 -11.53 -1.87 -22.96
N SER A 271 -11.21 -1.39 -24.17
CA SER A 271 -12.20 -1.22 -25.24
C SER A 271 -12.58 -2.54 -25.93
N LEU A 272 -11.83 -3.61 -25.67
CA LEU A 272 -12.05 -4.95 -26.22
C LEU A 272 -12.79 -5.86 -25.25
N MET A 273 -12.97 -5.45 -24.00
CA MET A 273 -13.68 -6.25 -22.99
C MET A 273 -15.19 -6.11 -23.13
N SER A 274 -15.88 -7.24 -23.01
CA SER A 274 -17.33 -7.26 -22.91
C SER A 274 -17.82 -6.70 -21.56
N PRO A 275 -19.05 -6.16 -21.50
CA PRO A 275 -19.66 -5.75 -20.23
C PRO A 275 -19.70 -6.88 -19.17
N ASP A 276 -19.87 -8.14 -19.60
CA ASP A 276 -19.91 -9.30 -18.70
C ASP A 276 -18.54 -9.63 -18.09
N GLU A 277 -17.45 -9.42 -18.83
CA GLU A 277 -16.09 -9.52 -18.31
C GLU A 277 -15.84 -8.46 -17.26
N ILE A 278 -16.20 -7.20 -17.55
CA ILE A 278 -16.08 -6.09 -16.61
C ILE A 278 -16.88 -6.39 -15.33
N ASN A 279 -18.13 -6.86 -15.48
CA ASN A 279 -19.00 -7.17 -14.35
C ASN A 279 -18.44 -8.31 -13.48
N ARG A 280 -17.84 -9.35 -14.07
CA ARG A 280 -17.20 -10.42 -13.29
C ARG A 280 -16.07 -9.91 -12.40
N HIS A 281 -15.32 -8.91 -12.85
CA HIS A 281 -14.26 -8.30 -12.03
C HIS A 281 -14.80 -7.40 -10.91
N LEU A 282 -16.01 -6.85 -11.07
CA LEU A 282 -16.66 -6.00 -10.08
C LEU A 282 -17.45 -6.78 -9.01
N GLN A 283 -17.79 -8.05 -9.26
CA GLN A 283 -18.65 -8.84 -8.38
C GLN A 283 -17.97 -9.29 -7.07
N ARG A 284 -18.68 -9.05 -5.94
CA ARG A 284 -18.76 -9.87 -4.71
C ARG A 284 -18.24 -11.32 -4.86
N ARG A 285 -17.18 -11.77 -4.17
CA ARG A 285 -16.96 -13.20 -3.94
C ARG A 285 -17.94 -13.55 -2.82
N PRO A 286 -18.76 -14.61 -2.99
CA PRO A 286 -19.79 -14.97 -2.03
C PRO A 286 -19.22 -15.30 -0.65
#